data_AF-A0A8S1UML3-F1
#
_entry.id   AF-A0A8S1UML3-F1
#
_cell.length_a   1.000
_cell.length_b   1.000
_cell.length_c   1.000
_cell.angle_alpha   90.00
_cell.angle_beta   90.00
_cell.angle_gamma   90.00
#
_symmetry.space_group_name_H-M   'P 1'
#
loop_
_entity.id
_entity.type
_entity.pdbx_description
1 polymer ?
#
loop_
_entity_poly.entity_id
_entity_poly.type
_entity_poly.pdbx_seq_one_letter_code
_entity_poly.pdbx_strand_id
1 'polypeptide(L)'
;MINYNQIYVAVRIKAYLNNQDKEESCISSFTDKQIVISKSNMYEQQYEFNQIFDSQCDQEQIYLCVAYPIVKDALNGISSNLVIYGSQGSGKTYSLFGTIGSLFTLKQGLISIESGIAIRMIHQLHQQKQISELKIFIIDNEQIINHLMTNGQSKWIELAKQLCEVIQNLNDSIIHVVIEIKTLQNSKIKIIQIGSISKGYSGQMVTHNKSIFTLHRCIQCLIDQQKQKKIIQMQRIYIPFRESKLTNLLSNSFLGQAQLKIILCLAPTKIDDALGTLQFGQQFQQIKILRQQSKHQTQFSVQQQFQTQSQLQLNEFNSMTTQSQTLEMIPIQFHLQKIQELTDKYESIIHYLQQKIIKYKNR
;
A
#
# COMPACT_ATOMS: atom_id res chain seq x y z
N MET A 1 14.57 16.41 25.78
CA MET A 1 15.11 15.11 25.30
C MET A 1 14.98 15.08 23.78
N ILE A 2 16.03 14.70 23.06
CA ILE A 2 15.98 14.57 21.59
C ILE A 2 15.18 13.31 21.25
N ASN A 3 14.02 13.47 20.59
CA ASN A 3 13.15 12.35 20.25
C ASN A 3 13.57 11.75 18.91
N TYR A 4 14.10 10.52 18.94
CA TYR A 4 14.45 9.76 17.74
C TYR A 4 13.29 8.85 17.35
N ASN A 5 12.83 8.93 16.10
CA ASN A 5 11.86 7.98 15.57
C ASN A 5 12.59 6.79 14.94
N GLN A 6 12.17 5.59 15.33
CA GLN A 6 12.48 4.38 14.56
C GLN A 6 11.54 4.29 13.35
N ILE A 7 12.04 3.69 12.27
CA ILE A 7 11.23 3.42 11.08
C ILE A 7 10.24 2.31 11.42
N TYR A 8 8.95 2.55 11.19
CA TYR A 8 7.92 1.54 11.39
C TYR A 8 7.95 0.54 10.23
N VAL A 9 8.14 -0.74 10.56
CA VAL A 9 8.18 -1.84 9.59
C VAL A 9 7.11 -2.86 9.95
N ALA A 10 6.18 -3.09 9.03
CA ALA A 10 5.19 -4.14 9.12
C ALA A 10 5.45 -5.25 8.09
N VAL A 11 5.04 -6.46 8.41
CA VAL A 11 5.07 -7.62 7.52
C VAL A 11 3.65 -8.00 7.15
N ARG A 12 3.40 -8.33 5.89
CA ARG A 12 2.15 -8.92 5.41
C ARG A 12 2.45 -10.27 4.78
N ILE A 13 1.93 -11.33 5.38
CA ILE A 13 2.05 -12.70 4.89
C ILE A 13 0.96 -12.92 3.83
N LYS A 14 1.36 -13.36 2.64
CA LYS A 14 0.42 -13.74 1.59
C LYS A 14 -0.36 -15.00 2.01
N ALA A 15 -1.66 -15.01 1.73
CA ALA A 15 -2.49 -16.21 1.88
C ALA A 15 -1.98 -17.39 1.02
N TYR A 16 -2.08 -18.59 1.58
CA TYR A 16 -1.84 -19.85 0.85
C TYR A 16 -2.93 -20.02 -0.21
N LEU A 17 -2.55 -20.37 -1.45
CA LEU A 17 -3.52 -20.57 -2.51
C LEU A 17 -4.15 -21.97 -2.46
N ASN A 18 -3.41 -22.93 -1.92
CA ASN A 18 -3.82 -24.32 -1.77
C ASN A 18 -3.15 -24.96 -0.53
N ASN A 19 -3.54 -26.19 -0.20
CA ASN A 19 -2.94 -26.92 0.93
C ASN A 19 -1.46 -27.24 0.70
N GLN A 20 -1.03 -27.42 -0.55
CA GLN A 20 0.37 -27.67 -0.90
C GLN A 20 1.26 -26.49 -0.53
N ASP A 21 0.85 -25.25 -0.83
CA ASP A 21 1.57 -24.03 -0.44
C ASP A 21 1.75 -23.94 1.08
N LYS A 22 0.79 -24.47 1.85
CA LYS A 22 0.85 -24.49 3.31
C LYS A 22 1.86 -25.52 3.82
N GLU A 23 1.92 -26.69 3.19
CA GLU A 23 2.92 -27.74 3.48
C GLU A 23 4.34 -27.31 3.07
N GLU A 24 4.47 -26.56 1.98
CA GLU A 24 5.73 -26.00 1.48
C GLU A 24 6.13 -24.68 2.15
N SER A 25 5.34 -24.21 3.13
CA SER A 25 5.59 -22.93 3.80
C SER A 25 6.93 -22.94 4.52
N CYS A 26 7.73 -21.92 4.28
CA CYS A 26 8.93 -21.64 5.05
C CYS A 26 8.64 -20.92 6.38
N ILE A 27 7.38 -20.57 6.67
CA ILE A 27 6.99 -19.90 7.91
C ILE A 27 6.58 -20.96 8.92
N SER A 28 7.38 -21.16 9.99
CA SER A 28 7.09 -22.17 11.01
C SER A 28 6.11 -21.69 12.07
N SER A 29 6.25 -20.43 12.50
CA SER A 29 5.34 -19.78 13.44
C SER A 29 5.39 -18.26 13.30
N PHE A 30 4.34 -17.60 13.76
CA PHE A 30 4.30 -16.14 13.86
C PHE A 30 3.34 -15.68 14.95
N THR A 31 3.58 -14.47 15.46
CA THR A 31 2.70 -13.69 16.34
C THR A 31 2.42 -12.33 15.69
N ASP A 32 1.83 -11.40 16.42
CA ASP A 32 1.63 -10.01 15.98
C ASP A 32 2.94 -9.25 15.72
N LYS A 33 4.07 -9.72 16.28
CA LYS A 33 5.38 -9.05 16.18
C LYS A 33 6.52 -9.93 15.74
N GLN A 34 6.43 -11.24 15.93
CA GLN A 34 7.53 -12.16 15.64
C GLN A 34 7.17 -13.13 14.53
N ILE A 35 8.12 -13.43 13.65
CA ILE A 35 7.98 -14.44 12.61
C ILE A 35 9.23 -15.32 12.60
N VAL A 36 9.00 -16.64 12.53
CA VAL A 36 10.05 -17.65 12.47
C VAL A 36 10.00 -18.29 11.09
N ILE A 37 11.13 -18.26 10.39
CA ILE A 37 11.34 -18.92 9.11
C ILE A 37 12.17 -20.17 9.32
N SER A 38 11.67 -21.32 8.88
CA SER A 38 12.42 -22.58 8.86
C SER A 38 12.04 -23.40 7.63
N LYS A 39 13.03 -24.07 7.04
CA LYS A 39 12.78 -25.10 6.02
C LYS A 39 13.22 -26.43 6.58
N SER A 40 12.29 -27.39 6.61
CA SER A 40 12.57 -28.78 6.99
C SER A 40 13.38 -28.95 8.28
N ASN A 41 13.12 -28.10 9.28
CA ASN A 41 13.75 -28.12 10.62
C ASN A 41 15.28 -28.06 10.65
N MET A 42 15.94 -27.67 9.56
CA MET A 42 17.41 -27.67 9.50
C MET A 42 18.02 -26.43 10.16
N TYR A 43 17.35 -25.27 10.09
CA TYR A 43 17.72 -24.01 10.77
C TYR A 43 16.50 -23.09 10.91
N GLU A 44 16.30 -22.52 12.10
CA GLU A 44 15.26 -21.52 12.37
C GLU A 44 15.87 -20.12 12.44
N GLN A 45 15.26 -19.15 11.75
CA GLN A 45 15.61 -17.75 11.86
C GLN A 45 14.40 -16.96 12.34
N GLN A 46 14.59 -16.20 13.42
CA GLN A 46 13.55 -15.39 14.04
C GLN A 46 13.75 -13.91 13.71
N TYR A 47 12.65 -13.24 13.37
CA TYR A 47 12.61 -11.82 13.07
C TYR A 47 11.51 -11.14 13.88
N GLU A 48 11.74 -9.89 14.29
CA GLU A 48 10.77 -9.07 15.02
C GLU A 48 10.47 -7.76 14.27
N PHE A 49 9.18 -7.45 14.12
CA PHE A 49 8.67 -6.27 13.42
C PHE A 49 7.65 -5.52 14.25
N ASN A 50 7.30 -4.31 13.83
CA ASN A 50 6.31 -3.51 14.55
C ASN A 50 4.91 -4.13 14.48
N GLN A 51 4.61 -4.82 13.38
CA GLN A 51 3.34 -5.52 13.16
C GLN A 51 3.52 -6.62 12.12
N ILE A 52 2.88 -7.75 12.31
CA ILE A 52 2.80 -8.85 11.36
C ILE A 52 1.33 -9.15 11.09
N PHE A 53 0.95 -9.04 9.83
CA PHE A 53 -0.38 -9.35 9.33
C PHE A 53 -0.36 -10.71 8.67
N ASP A 54 -1.23 -11.59 9.13
CA ASP A 54 -1.40 -12.91 8.55
C ASP A 54 -2.34 -12.89 7.33
N SER A 55 -2.67 -14.09 6.84
CA SER A 55 -3.56 -14.24 5.70
C SER A 55 -5.03 -13.91 5.98
N GLN A 56 -5.42 -13.81 7.27
CA GLN A 56 -6.79 -13.48 7.67
C GLN A 56 -7.02 -11.97 7.77
N CYS A 57 -5.94 -11.20 7.86
CA CYS A 57 -6.01 -9.75 7.88
C CYS A 57 -6.51 -9.19 6.54
N ASP A 58 -7.64 -8.50 6.58
CA ASP A 58 -8.22 -7.85 5.40
C ASP A 58 -7.49 -6.54 5.04
N GLN A 59 -7.85 -5.96 3.89
CA GLN A 59 -7.24 -4.74 3.39
C GLN A 59 -7.52 -3.52 4.27
N GLU A 60 -8.66 -3.52 4.97
CA GLU A 60 -9.09 -2.41 5.81
C GLU A 60 -8.31 -2.38 7.11
N GLN A 61 -8.14 -3.53 7.76
CA GLN A 61 -7.34 -3.68 8.97
C GLN A 61 -5.90 -3.20 8.73
N ILE A 62 -5.29 -3.59 7.60
CA ILE A 62 -3.94 -3.16 7.23
C ILE A 62 -3.91 -1.64 6.99
N TYR A 63 -4.91 -1.10 6.30
CA TYR A 63 -5.05 0.34 6.07
C TYR A 63 -5.15 1.12 7.38
N LEU A 64 -6.05 0.72 8.28
CA LEU A 64 -6.29 1.38 9.57
C LEU A 64 -5.04 1.33 10.46
N CYS A 65 -4.32 0.21 10.47
CA CYS A 65 -3.11 0.06 11.28
C CYS A 65 -1.93 0.88 10.73
N VAL A 66 -1.64 0.79 9.43
CA VAL A 66 -0.40 1.35 8.87
C VAL A 66 -0.60 2.73 8.25
N ALA A 67 -1.62 2.88 7.42
CA ALA A 67 -1.81 4.01 6.51
C ALA A 67 -2.69 5.13 7.07
N TYR A 68 -3.72 4.81 7.86
CA TYR A 68 -4.57 5.83 8.49
C TYR A 68 -3.78 6.83 9.37
N PRO A 69 -2.76 6.42 10.16
CA PRO A 69 -1.92 7.38 10.87
C PRO A 69 -1.16 8.33 9.94
N ILE A 70 -0.77 7.88 8.73
CA ILE A 70 -0.11 8.73 7.72
C ILE A 70 -1.09 9.80 7.22
N VAL A 71 -2.35 9.43 6.98
CA VAL A 71 -3.40 10.39 6.59
C VAL A 71 -3.58 11.44 7.67
N LYS A 72 -3.73 11.02 8.93
CA LYS A 72 -3.86 11.94 10.06
C LYS A 72 -2.68 12.89 10.17
N ASP A 73 -1.46 12.39 10.00
CA ASP A 73 -0.25 13.21 10.04
C ASP A 73 -0.20 14.22 8.88
N ALA A 74 -0.59 13.82 7.67
CA ALA A 74 -0.65 14.70 6.51
C ALA A 74 -1.64 15.85 6.69
N LEU A 75 -2.80 15.59 7.31
CA LEU A 75 -3.76 16.63 7.68
C LEU A 75 -3.21 17.61 8.72
N ASN A 76 -2.20 17.20 9.49
CA ASN A 76 -1.46 18.05 10.42
C ASN A 76 -0.19 18.67 9.79
N GLY A 77 -0.07 18.64 8.46
CA GLY A 77 1.09 19.21 7.75
C GLY A 77 2.35 18.35 7.79
N ILE A 78 2.28 17.10 8.25
CA ILE A 78 3.43 16.19 8.36
C ILE A 78 3.53 15.33 7.10
N SER A 79 4.67 15.44 6.41
CA SER A 79 4.95 14.59 5.24
C SER A 79 5.33 13.17 5.64
N SER A 80 5.00 12.19 4.80
CA SER A 80 5.23 10.77 5.06
C SER A 80 5.51 10.00 3.77
N ASN A 81 6.40 9.02 3.85
CA ASN A 81 6.64 8.05 2.80
C ASN A 81 6.24 6.65 3.29
N LEU A 82 5.43 5.95 2.50
CA LEU A 82 5.07 4.55 2.70
C LEU A 82 5.71 3.71 1.59
N VAL A 83 6.54 2.76 1.97
CA VAL A 83 7.20 1.84 1.03
C VAL A 83 6.58 0.46 1.12
N ILE A 84 6.26 -0.14 -0.01
CA ILE A 84 5.79 -1.53 -0.13
C ILE A 84 6.87 -2.32 -0.87
N TYR A 85 7.43 -3.34 -0.22
CA TYR A 85 8.56 -4.12 -0.72
C TYR A 85 8.32 -5.62 -0.54
N GLY A 86 8.94 -6.45 -1.39
CA GLY A 86 8.80 -7.91 -1.37
C GLY A 86 9.09 -8.54 -2.73
N SER A 87 9.19 -9.86 -2.80
CA SER A 87 9.49 -10.59 -4.04
C SER A 87 8.33 -10.63 -5.05
N GLN A 88 8.59 -11.13 -6.26
CA GLN A 88 7.55 -11.23 -7.29
C GLN A 88 6.45 -12.19 -6.83
N GLY A 89 5.19 -11.76 -6.98
CA GLY A 89 4.03 -12.53 -6.55
C GLY A 89 3.75 -12.54 -5.05
N SER A 90 4.50 -11.77 -4.24
CA SER A 90 4.30 -11.71 -2.78
C SER A 90 3.11 -10.85 -2.32
N GLY A 91 2.42 -10.18 -3.25
CA GLY A 91 1.21 -9.39 -2.94
C GLY A 91 1.43 -7.88 -2.81
N LYS A 92 2.52 -7.33 -3.35
CA LYS A 92 2.77 -5.87 -3.35
C LYS A 92 1.67 -5.07 -4.06
N THR A 93 1.38 -5.40 -5.32
CA THR A 93 0.33 -4.74 -6.12
C THR A 93 -1.05 -4.89 -5.47
N TYR A 94 -1.34 -6.09 -4.94
CA TYR A 94 -2.57 -6.33 -4.18
C TYR A 94 -2.64 -5.49 -2.90
N SER A 95 -1.53 -5.29 -2.19
CA SER A 95 -1.52 -4.42 -1.00
C SER A 95 -1.69 -2.95 -1.35
N LEU A 96 -1.11 -2.51 -2.48
CA LEU A 96 -1.20 -1.13 -2.92
C LEU A 96 -2.58 -0.79 -3.48
N PHE A 97 -3.08 -1.58 -4.42
CA PHE A 97 -4.30 -1.28 -5.18
C PHE A 97 -5.48 -2.20 -4.86
N GLY A 98 -5.22 -3.42 -4.39
CA GLY A 98 -6.26 -4.43 -4.25
C GLY A 98 -6.44 -5.25 -5.52
N THR A 99 -7.65 -5.75 -5.73
CA THR A 99 -8.03 -6.48 -6.94
C THR A 99 -8.30 -5.54 -8.11
N ILE A 100 -8.39 -6.10 -9.31
CA ILE A 100 -8.87 -5.37 -10.50
C ILE A 100 -10.29 -4.81 -10.28
N GLY A 101 -11.15 -5.52 -9.53
CA GLY A 101 -12.48 -5.02 -9.14
C GLY A 101 -12.43 -3.73 -8.31
N SER A 102 -11.40 -3.59 -7.48
CA SER A 102 -11.15 -2.37 -6.68
C SER A 102 -10.82 -1.17 -7.56
N LEU A 103 -10.10 -1.40 -8.65
CA LEU A 103 -9.79 -0.37 -9.64
C LEU A 103 -11.05 0.08 -10.42
N PHE A 104 -11.95 -0.84 -10.76
CA PHE A 104 -13.21 -0.49 -11.43
C PHE A 104 -14.17 0.29 -10.54
N THR A 105 -14.31 -0.10 -9.27
CA THR A 105 -15.13 0.65 -8.29
C THR A 105 -14.59 2.06 -8.08
N LEU A 106 -13.25 2.22 -8.08
CA LEU A 106 -12.62 3.54 -8.01
C LEU A 106 -12.97 4.46 -9.18
N LYS A 107 -13.11 3.93 -10.41
CA LYS A 107 -13.57 4.73 -11.57
C LYS A 107 -14.96 5.33 -11.36
N GLN A 108 -15.75 4.78 -10.42
CA GLN A 108 -17.08 5.25 -10.06
C GLN A 108 -17.08 6.12 -8.80
N GLY A 109 -15.90 6.41 -8.23
CA GLY A 109 -15.76 7.15 -6.98
C GLY A 109 -16.05 6.32 -5.73
N LEU A 110 -16.14 5.00 -5.86
CA LEU A 110 -16.42 4.07 -4.76
C LEU A 110 -15.16 3.29 -4.35
N ILE A 111 -15.20 2.67 -3.17
CA ILE A 111 -14.20 1.71 -2.72
C ILE A 111 -14.87 0.36 -2.46
N SER A 112 -14.14 -0.72 -2.70
CA SER A 112 -14.53 -2.09 -2.36
C SER A 112 -13.82 -2.56 -1.08
N ILE A 113 -14.33 -3.64 -0.47
CA ILE A 113 -13.63 -4.30 0.65
C ILE A 113 -12.22 -4.78 0.25
N GLU A 114 -12.03 -5.10 -1.02
CA GLU A 114 -10.74 -5.54 -1.58
C GLU A 114 -9.77 -4.39 -1.89
N SER A 115 -10.22 -3.13 -1.77
CA SER A 115 -9.43 -1.96 -2.14
C SER A 115 -8.17 -1.84 -1.29
N GLY A 116 -7.03 -1.70 -1.97
CA GLY A 116 -5.74 -1.58 -1.32
C GLY A 116 -5.49 -0.22 -0.67
N ILE A 117 -4.31 -0.07 -0.10
CA ILE A 117 -3.91 1.08 0.73
C ILE A 117 -4.01 2.40 -0.04
N ALA A 118 -3.51 2.47 -1.28
CA ALA A 118 -3.52 3.71 -2.05
C ALA A 118 -4.94 4.14 -2.38
N ILE A 119 -5.79 3.21 -2.82
CA ILE A 119 -7.19 3.50 -3.16
C ILE A 119 -7.92 4.07 -1.95
N ARG A 120 -7.82 3.40 -0.78
CA ARG A 120 -8.46 3.85 0.46
C ARG A 120 -7.92 5.20 0.93
N MET A 121 -6.60 5.39 0.88
CA MET A 121 -5.97 6.65 1.28
C MET A 121 -6.43 7.82 0.42
N ILE A 122 -6.42 7.65 -0.90
CA ILE A 122 -6.82 8.70 -1.82
C ILE A 122 -8.31 8.98 -1.69
N HIS A 123 -9.15 7.95 -1.60
CA HIS A 123 -10.59 8.11 -1.38
C HIS A 123 -10.88 8.89 -0.09
N GLN A 124 -10.23 8.57 1.03
CA GLN A 124 -10.44 9.28 2.30
C GLN A 124 -10.02 10.76 2.21
N LEU A 125 -8.84 11.06 1.66
CA LEU A 125 -8.38 12.44 1.50
C LEU A 125 -9.23 13.23 0.49
N HIS A 126 -9.77 12.56 -0.53
CA HIS A 126 -10.68 13.14 -1.51
C HIS A 126 -12.02 13.51 -0.87
N GLN A 127 -12.64 12.60 -0.13
CA GLN A 127 -13.88 12.85 0.62
C GLN A 127 -13.74 14.03 1.59
N GLN A 128 -12.59 14.17 2.22
CA GLN A 128 -12.27 15.29 3.11
C GLN A 128 -11.87 16.58 2.38
N LYS A 129 -11.84 16.58 1.04
CA LYS A 129 -11.48 17.73 0.19
C LYS A 129 -10.04 18.22 0.40
N GLN A 130 -9.11 17.33 0.77
CA GLN A 130 -7.76 17.70 1.21
C GLN A 130 -6.67 17.58 0.15
N ILE A 131 -6.96 16.98 -1.00
CA ILE A 131 -5.98 16.78 -2.08
C ILE A 131 -5.84 18.06 -2.89
N SER A 132 -4.64 18.63 -2.93
CA SER A 132 -4.30 19.77 -3.79
C SER A 132 -3.69 19.33 -5.12
N GLU A 133 -2.84 18.32 -5.08
CA GLU A 133 -2.15 17.77 -6.24
C GLU A 133 -1.99 16.25 -6.05
N LEU A 134 -2.21 15.50 -7.13
CA LEU A 134 -1.97 14.07 -7.14
C LEU A 134 -1.14 13.70 -8.38
N LYS A 135 -0.02 13.02 -8.13
CA LYS A 135 0.91 12.55 -9.15
C LYS A 135 1.05 11.05 -9.05
N ILE A 136 1.03 10.39 -10.20
CA ILE A 136 1.40 8.99 -10.32
C ILE A 136 2.43 8.86 -11.42
N PHE A 137 3.49 8.12 -11.17
CA PHE A 137 4.49 7.84 -12.17
C PHE A 137 5.19 6.53 -11.88
N ILE A 138 5.80 5.98 -12.93
CA ILE A 138 6.62 4.78 -12.84
C ILE A 138 8.08 5.20 -12.91
N ILE A 139 8.93 4.55 -12.11
CA ILE A 139 10.37 4.56 -12.30
C ILE A 139 10.78 3.21 -12.87
N ASP A 140 11.33 3.24 -14.07
CA ASP A 140 11.94 2.10 -14.74
C ASP A 140 13.33 2.51 -15.25
N ASN A 141 14.34 1.70 -14.96
CA ASN A 141 15.74 1.96 -15.35
C ASN A 141 16.22 3.41 -15.08
N GLU A 142 15.87 3.96 -13.91
CA GLU A 142 16.18 5.34 -13.48
C GLU A 142 15.53 6.46 -14.32
N GLN A 143 14.59 6.12 -15.19
CA GLN A 143 13.76 7.04 -15.95
C GLN A 143 12.36 7.11 -15.35
N ILE A 144 11.73 8.28 -15.45
CA ILE A 144 10.34 8.48 -15.05
C ILE A 144 9.48 8.30 -16.30
N ILE A 145 8.56 7.34 -16.27
CA ILE A 145 7.63 7.04 -17.36
C ILE A 145 6.19 7.10 -16.86
N ASN A 146 5.22 7.18 -17.78
CA ASN A 146 3.78 7.23 -17.50
C ASN A 146 3.42 8.23 -16.39
N HIS A 147 4.02 9.42 -16.46
CA HIS A 147 3.86 10.45 -15.45
C HIS A 147 2.52 11.17 -15.65
N LEU A 148 1.57 10.84 -14.78
CA LEU A 148 0.25 11.41 -14.69
C LEU A 148 0.20 12.44 -13.56
N MET A 149 -0.39 13.60 -13.83
CA MET A 149 -0.58 14.65 -12.83
C MET A 149 -1.98 15.22 -12.93
N THR A 150 -2.66 15.34 -11.80
CA THR A 150 -3.93 16.05 -11.70
C THR A 150 -3.88 17.09 -10.59
N ASN A 151 -4.38 18.28 -10.90
CA ASN A 151 -4.52 19.39 -9.97
C ASN A 151 -5.98 19.51 -9.54
N GLY A 152 -6.20 19.67 -8.23
CA GLY A 152 -7.53 19.86 -7.67
C GLY A 152 -8.41 18.62 -7.64
N GLN A 153 -9.66 18.81 -7.20
CA GLN A 153 -10.60 17.72 -6.88
C GLN A 153 -11.35 17.16 -8.10
N SER A 154 -11.53 17.96 -9.15
CA SER A 154 -12.45 17.66 -10.26
C SER A 154 -11.96 16.61 -11.25
N LYS A 155 -10.72 16.12 -11.13
CA LYS A 155 -10.11 15.16 -12.08
C LYS A 155 -9.82 13.78 -11.48
N TRP A 156 -10.30 13.48 -10.27
CA TRP A 156 -10.00 12.20 -9.62
C TRP A 156 -10.48 10.98 -10.41
N ILE A 157 -11.70 11.02 -10.95
CA ILE A 157 -12.25 9.91 -11.76
C ILE A 157 -11.43 9.68 -13.04
N GLU A 158 -10.96 10.77 -13.66
CA GLU A 158 -10.08 10.70 -14.83
C GLU A 158 -8.73 10.08 -14.47
N LEU A 159 -8.17 10.47 -13.33
CA LEU A 159 -6.94 9.86 -12.81
C LEU A 159 -7.13 8.39 -12.45
N ALA A 160 -8.26 8.02 -11.83
CA ALA A 160 -8.60 6.64 -11.53
C ALA A 160 -8.68 5.80 -12.82
N LYS A 161 -9.24 6.36 -13.90
CA LYS A 161 -9.25 5.71 -15.22
C LYS A 161 -7.83 5.49 -15.76
N GLN A 162 -7.00 6.52 -15.75
CA GLN A 162 -5.61 6.44 -16.21
C GLN A 162 -4.76 5.51 -15.33
N LEU A 163 -4.98 5.51 -14.01
CA LEU A 163 -4.37 4.57 -13.07
C LEU A 163 -4.65 3.12 -13.45
N CYS A 164 -5.91 2.82 -13.77
CA CYS A 164 -6.29 1.47 -14.19
C CYS A 164 -5.54 1.04 -15.44
N GLU A 165 -5.43 1.92 -16.44
CA GLU A 165 -4.70 1.65 -17.68
C GLU A 165 -3.21 1.44 -17.42
N VAL A 166 -2.59 2.29 -16.59
CA VAL A 166 -1.18 2.14 -16.20
C VAL A 166 -0.97 0.80 -15.51
N ILE A 167 -1.81 0.44 -14.53
CA ILE A 167 -1.69 -0.80 -13.75
C ILE A 167 -1.91 -2.05 -14.62
N GLN A 168 -2.89 -2.02 -15.52
CA GLN A 168 -3.17 -3.13 -16.45
C GLN A 168 -2.02 -3.38 -17.42
N ASN A 169 -1.25 -2.34 -17.76
CA ASN A 169 -0.10 -2.42 -18.65
C ASN A 169 1.24 -2.60 -17.92
N LEU A 170 1.23 -2.80 -16.59
CA LEU A 170 2.45 -3.11 -15.85
C LEU A 170 2.91 -4.53 -16.19
N ASN A 171 4.04 -4.65 -16.88
CA ASN A 171 4.73 -5.92 -17.05
C ASN A 171 5.42 -6.34 -15.74
N ASP A 172 5.69 -7.64 -15.60
CA ASP A 172 6.41 -8.23 -14.46
C ASP A 172 7.88 -7.80 -14.34
N SER A 173 8.42 -7.10 -15.34
CA SER A 173 9.74 -6.44 -15.27
C SER A 173 9.77 -5.37 -14.17
N ILE A 174 10.95 -5.08 -13.64
CA ILE A 174 11.10 -4.24 -12.45
C ILE A 174 10.51 -2.84 -12.68
N ILE A 175 9.36 -2.58 -12.06
CA ILE A 175 8.67 -1.30 -12.12
C ILE A 175 8.45 -0.81 -10.69
N HIS A 176 8.99 0.37 -10.38
CA HIS A 176 8.62 1.07 -9.15
C HIS A 176 7.43 1.97 -9.45
N VAL A 177 6.33 1.79 -8.73
CA VAL A 177 5.15 2.67 -8.86
C VAL A 177 5.20 3.70 -7.74
N VAL A 178 5.08 4.97 -8.08
CA VAL A 178 5.08 6.07 -7.12
C VAL A 178 3.78 6.86 -7.24
N ILE A 179 3.14 7.07 -6.09
CA ILE A 179 1.97 7.93 -5.93
C ILE A 179 2.35 9.05 -4.97
N GLU A 180 2.35 10.29 -5.42
CA GLU A 180 2.59 11.48 -4.59
C GLU A 180 1.28 12.26 -4.43
N ILE A 181 0.79 12.36 -3.20
CA ILE A 181 -0.38 13.15 -2.80
C ILE A 181 0.12 14.38 -2.07
N LYS A 182 -0.16 15.57 -2.59
CA LYS A 182 0.04 16.83 -1.87
C LYS A 182 -1.27 17.24 -1.22
N THR A 183 -1.25 17.56 0.07
CA THR A 183 -2.44 18.04 0.78
C THR A 183 -2.58 19.56 0.73
N LEU A 184 -3.74 20.10 1.12
CA LEU A 184 -3.94 21.53 1.28
C LEU A 184 -3.09 22.13 2.41
N GLN A 185 -2.71 21.34 3.41
CA GLN A 185 -1.75 21.72 4.45
C GLN A 185 -0.29 21.71 3.96
N ASN A 186 -0.07 21.60 2.65
CA ASN A 186 1.25 21.56 2.02
C ASN A 186 2.14 20.39 2.51
N SER A 187 1.53 19.34 3.07
CA SER A 187 2.22 18.08 3.34
C SER A 187 2.27 17.22 2.07
N LYS A 188 3.23 16.29 2.02
CA LYS A 188 3.37 15.32 0.93
C LYS A 188 3.33 13.90 1.48
N ILE A 189 2.42 13.09 0.94
CA ILE A 189 2.43 11.64 1.13
C ILE A 189 3.00 11.02 -0.14
N LYS A 190 4.01 10.15 -0.02
CA LYS A 190 4.47 9.31 -1.13
C LYS A 190 4.24 7.84 -0.81
N ILE A 191 3.50 7.14 -1.66
CA ILE A 191 3.33 5.70 -1.59
C ILE A 191 4.18 5.09 -2.71
N ILE A 192 5.12 4.23 -2.36
CA ILE A 192 6.12 3.70 -3.27
C ILE A 192 6.07 2.17 -3.22
N GLN A 193 5.60 1.55 -4.30
CA GLN A 193 5.81 0.13 -4.52
C GLN A 193 7.16 -0.06 -5.18
N ILE A 194 8.04 -0.84 -4.55
CA ILE A 194 9.34 -1.18 -5.12
C ILE A 194 9.20 -2.47 -5.96
N GLY A 195 9.66 -2.44 -7.21
CA GLY A 195 9.69 -3.60 -8.10
C GLY A 195 10.62 -4.71 -7.59
N SER A 196 10.37 -5.96 -7.98
CA SER A 196 11.21 -7.11 -7.59
C SER A 196 12.23 -7.46 -8.67
N ILE A 197 13.37 -8.02 -8.27
CA ILE A 197 14.32 -8.65 -9.21
C ILE A 197 13.68 -9.94 -9.74
N SER A 198 13.59 -10.11 -11.07
CA SER A 198 13.34 -11.41 -11.69
C SER A 198 14.68 -12.14 -11.86
N LYS A 199 14.78 -13.38 -11.36
CA LYS A 199 15.86 -14.29 -11.79
C LYS A 199 15.57 -14.59 -13.27
N GLY A 200 16.49 -14.24 -14.17
CA GLY A 200 16.37 -14.63 -15.57
C GLY A 200 16.35 -16.16 -15.70
N TYR A 201 15.64 -16.67 -16.71
CA TYR A 201 15.50 -18.10 -17.03
C TYR A 201 16.84 -18.84 -17.28
N SER A 202 17.98 -18.13 -17.31
CA SER A 202 19.32 -18.66 -17.58
C SER A 202 20.22 -18.78 -16.35
N GLY A 203 19.73 -18.56 -15.12
CA GLY A 203 20.55 -18.65 -13.91
C GLY A 203 21.61 -17.56 -13.75
N GLN A 204 21.72 -16.65 -14.72
CA GLN A 204 22.51 -15.42 -14.61
C GLN A 204 21.65 -14.31 -14.00
N MET A 205 22.20 -13.56 -13.04
CA MET A 205 21.57 -12.35 -12.50
C MET A 205 21.46 -11.31 -13.62
N VAL A 206 20.32 -11.23 -14.29
CA VAL A 206 20.07 -10.24 -15.34
C VAL A 206 19.75 -8.89 -14.68
N THR A 207 20.59 -7.90 -14.99
CA THR A 207 20.52 -6.46 -14.68
C THR A 207 20.33 -6.07 -13.21
N HIS A 208 21.38 -5.51 -12.63
CA HIS A 208 21.37 -4.93 -11.29
C HIS A 208 20.23 -3.90 -11.16
N ASN A 209 19.31 -4.13 -10.22
CA ASN A 209 18.35 -3.13 -9.78
C ASN A 209 19.09 -2.00 -9.07
N LYS A 210 19.68 -1.08 -9.84
CA LYS A 210 20.49 0.03 -9.35
C LYS A 210 19.80 0.75 -8.19
N SER A 211 18.50 1.03 -8.32
CA SER A 211 17.67 1.63 -7.28
C SER A 211 17.64 0.89 -5.95
N ILE A 212 17.43 -0.43 -5.96
CA ILE A 212 17.39 -1.26 -4.74
C ILE A 212 18.79 -1.39 -4.14
N PHE A 213 19.81 -1.60 -4.99
CA PHE A 213 21.20 -1.69 -4.56
C PHE A 213 21.68 -0.38 -3.93
N THR A 214 21.38 0.77 -4.55
CA THR A 214 21.66 2.09 -3.99
C THR A 214 20.90 2.33 -2.70
N LEU A 215 19.65 1.86 -2.59
CA LEU A 215 18.87 1.95 -1.36
C LEU A 215 19.52 1.16 -0.22
N HIS A 216 19.97 -0.06 -0.50
CA HIS A 216 20.74 -0.86 0.47
C HIS A 216 22.03 -0.15 0.90
N ARG A 217 22.81 0.40 -0.06
CA ARG A 217 24.00 1.21 0.25
C ARG A 217 23.67 2.42 1.12
N CYS A 218 22.58 3.15 0.83
CA CYS A 218 22.14 4.28 1.66
C CYS A 218 21.87 3.85 3.11
N ILE A 219 21.16 2.74 3.29
CA ILE A 219 20.82 2.18 4.61
C ILE A 219 22.07 1.77 5.37
N GLN A 220 23.00 1.06 4.73
CA GLN A 220 24.27 0.66 5.37
C GLN A 220 25.10 1.87 5.78
N CYS A 221 25.29 2.84 4.88
CA CYS A 221 26.00 4.08 5.21
C CYS A 221 25.36 4.83 6.39
N LEU A 222 24.03 4.86 6.49
CA LEU A 222 23.31 5.46 7.62
C LEU A 222 23.56 4.72 8.93
N ILE A 223 23.51 3.38 8.91
CA ILE A 223 23.76 2.54 10.09
C ILE A 223 25.21 2.72 10.56
N ASP A 224 26.17 2.65 9.64
CA ASP A 224 27.59 2.81 9.94
C ASP A 224 27.89 4.19 10.49
N GLN A 225 27.28 5.24 9.92
CA GLN A 225 27.42 6.61 10.43
C GLN A 225 26.90 6.74 11.87
N GLN A 226 25.82 6.02 12.21
CA GLN A 226 25.25 6.04 13.56
C GLN A 226 26.08 5.22 14.57
N LYS A 227 26.71 4.13 14.12
CA LYS A 227 27.66 3.36 14.93
C LYS A 227 28.94 4.17 15.19
N GLN A 228 29.47 4.84 14.17
CA GLN A 228 30.69 5.64 14.24
C GLN A 228 30.57 6.88 15.12
N LYS A 229 29.40 7.53 15.22
CA LYS A 229 29.19 8.67 16.15
C LYS A 229 29.47 8.37 17.63
N LYS A 230 29.63 7.10 18.02
CA LYS A 230 30.04 6.67 19.36
C LYS A 230 31.56 6.63 19.57
N ILE A 231 32.35 6.70 18.49
CA ILE A 231 33.81 6.64 18.48
C ILE A 231 34.30 8.00 17.94
N ILE A 232 35.38 8.51 18.51
CA ILE A 232 35.87 9.91 18.42
C ILE A 232 35.86 10.48 16.98
N GLN A 233 35.51 11.78 16.90
CA GLN A 233 35.40 12.64 15.72
C GLN A 233 36.14 12.16 14.47
N MET A 234 35.42 11.86 13.37
CA MET A 234 35.91 12.06 11.99
C MET A 234 34.82 11.94 10.91
N GLN A 235 35.12 12.58 9.76
CA GLN A 235 34.41 12.75 8.49
C GLN A 235 32.97 12.23 8.35
N ARG A 236 32.05 13.10 7.88
CA ARG A 236 30.69 12.69 7.51
C ARG A 236 30.74 11.66 6.38
N ILE A 237 30.27 10.43 6.64
CA ILE A 237 30.02 9.43 5.60
C ILE A 237 29.06 10.03 4.56
N TYR A 238 29.47 9.98 3.29
CA TYR A 238 28.60 10.36 2.17
C TYR A 238 27.51 9.30 2.00
N ILE A 239 26.24 9.71 2.03
CA ILE A 239 25.10 8.82 1.79
C ILE A 239 24.64 9.02 0.33
N PRO A 240 24.63 7.95 -0.50
CA PRO A 240 24.44 8.06 -1.96
C PRO A 240 22.98 8.26 -2.41
N PHE A 241 22.20 9.12 -1.74
CA PHE A 241 20.79 9.34 -2.08
C PHE A 241 20.56 9.80 -3.53
N ARG A 242 21.54 10.49 -4.12
CA ARG A 242 21.46 11.04 -5.48
C ARG A 242 21.74 10.02 -6.58
N GLU A 243 22.25 8.83 -6.25
CA GLU A 243 22.66 7.83 -7.24
C GLU A 243 21.47 7.08 -7.87
N SER A 244 20.27 7.17 -7.29
CA SER A 244 19.02 6.66 -7.85
C SER A 244 17.84 7.60 -7.61
N LYS A 245 16.87 7.62 -8.53
CA LYS A 245 15.59 8.32 -8.39
C LYS A 245 14.81 7.83 -7.17
N LEU A 246 14.83 6.52 -6.90
CA LEU A 246 14.14 5.93 -5.75
C LEU A 246 14.73 6.45 -4.43
N THR A 247 16.06 6.42 -4.29
CA THR A 247 16.73 6.88 -3.07
C THR A 247 16.61 8.39 -2.90
N ASN A 248 16.55 9.15 -3.99
CA ASN A 248 16.33 10.59 -3.94
C ASN A 248 14.92 10.91 -3.44
N LEU A 249 13.89 10.15 -3.87
CA LEU A 249 12.52 10.31 -3.38
C LEU A 249 12.39 10.05 -1.87
N LEU A 250 13.15 9.09 -1.36
CA LEU A 250 13.17 8.69 0.06
C LEU A 250 14.11 9.53 0.93
N SER A 251 15.00 10.32 0.33
CA SER A 251 16.04 11.08 1.06
C SER A 251 15.46 11.95 2.18
N ASN A 252 14.35 12.65 1.92
CA ASN A 252 13.67 13.49 2.91
C ASN A 252 13.25 12.71 4.16
N SER A 253 12.89 11.43 4.04
CA SER A 253 12.56 10.61 5.19
C SER A 253 13.78 10.37 6.07
N PHE A 254 14.89 9.93 5.48
CA PHE A 254 16.13 9.66 6.21
C PHE A 254 16.76 10.93 6.80
N LEU A 255 16.50 12.09 6.19
CA LEU A 255 16.90 13.41 6.68
C LEU A 255 15.95 13.97 7.76
N GLY A 256 14.89 13.24 8.11
CA GLY A 256 13.96 13.60 9.19
C GLY A 256 12.87 14.61 8.81
N GLN A 257 12.69 14.88 7.52
CA GLN A 257 11.69 15.82 7.00
C GLN A 257 10.34 15.15 6.71
N ALA A 258 10.34 13.83 6.55
CA ALA A 258 9.14 13.04 6.37
C ALA A 258 9.20 11.78 7.23
N GLN A 259 8.05 11.25 7.65
CA GLN A 259 8.02 9.92 8.25
C GLN A 259 8.34 8.85 7.20
N LEU A 260 8.77 7.68 7.66
CA LEU A 260 8.95 6.51 6.82
C LEU A 260 8.28 5.31 7.49
N LYS A 261 7.40 4.67 6.73
CA LYS A 261 6.82 3.37 7.07
C LYS A 261 7.07 2.39 5.94
N ILE A 262 7.21 1.11 6.30
CA ILE A 262 7.50 0.03 5.35
C ILE A 262 6.53 -1.11 5.58
N ILE A 263 6.02 -1.67 4.48
CA ILE A 263 5.26 -2.91 4.45
C ILE A 263 6.07 -3.92 3.63
N LEU A 264 6.40 -5.04 4.25
CA LEU A 264 7.09 -6.16 3.65
C LEU A 264 6.07 -7.23 3.26
N CYS A 265 5.84 -7.42 1.97
CA CYS A 265 4.97 -8.48 1.45
C CYS A 265 5.77 -9.77 1.30
N LEU A 266 5.41 -10.82 2.04
CA LEU A 266 6.09 -12.11 2.04
C LEU A 266 5.29 -13.18 1.30
N ALA A 267 5.98 -13.93 0.44
CA ALA A 267 5.47 -15.18 -0.12
C ALA A 267 5.97 -16.35 0.74
N PRO A 268 5.07 -17.17 1.33
CA PRO A 268 5.48 -18.21 2.28
C PRO A 268 6.21 -19.39 1.63
N THR A 269 6.08 -19.62 0.33
CA THR A 269 6.67 -20.79 -0.37
C THR A 269 8.09 -20.57 -0.90
N LYS A 270 8.63 -19.35 -0.80
CA LYS A 270 9.96 -19.00 -1.36
C LYS A 270 10.92 -18.56 -0.25
N ILE A 271 11.61 -19.50 0.38
CA ILE A 271 12.47 -19.21 1.54
C ILE A 271 13.54 -18.15 1.26
N ASP A 272 14.30 -18.25 0.17
CA ASP A 272 15.39 -17.29 -0.13
C ASP A 272 14.84 -15.86 -0.28
N ASP A 273 13.70 -15.73 -0.96
CA ASP A 273 13.01 -14.47 -1.17
C ASP A 273 12.45 -13.92 0.16
N ALA A 274 11.89 -14.79 1.01
CA ALA A 274 11.37 -14.42 2.31
C ALA A 274 12.50 -13.93 3.23
N LEU A 275 13.60 -14.69 3.33
CA LEU A 275 14.78 -14.32 4.10
C LEU A 275 15.37 -12.99 3.61
N GLY A 276 15.57 -12.82 2.30
CA GLY A 276 16.06 -11.57 1.74
C GLY A 276 15.15 -10.39 2.05
N THR A 277 13.82 -10.59 2.00
CA THR A 277 12.83 -9.55 2.32
C THR A 277 12.86 -9.17 3.80
N LEU A 278 12.92 -10.15 4.69
CA LEU A 278 12.95 -9.93 6.14
C LEU A 278 14.26 -9.26 6.61
N GLN A 279 15.40 -9.72 6.09
CA GLN A 279 16.71 -9.12 6.36
C GLN A 279 16.77 -7.67 5.87
N PHE A 280 16.22 -7.38 4.69
CA PHE A 280 16.11 -6.01 4.20
C PHE A 280 15.26 -5.15 5.13
N GLY A 281 14.14 -5.68 5.62
CA GLY A 281 13.30 -5.05 6.63
C GLY A 281 14.00 -4.67 7.93
N GLN A 282 14.74 -5.61 8.52
CA GLN A 282 15.46 -5.41 9.78
C GLN A 282 16.49 -4.28 9.72
N GLN A 283 17.10 -4.05 8.55
CA GLN A 283 18.08 -2.97 8.38
C GLN A 283 17.45 -1.59 8.61
N PHE A 284 16.17 -1.38 8.25
CA PHE A 284 15.49 -0.12 8.50
C PHE A 284 15.23 0.14 9.99
N GLN A 285 14.91 -0.90 10.77
CA GLN A 285 14.66 -0.76 12.21
C GLN A 285 15.90 -0.34 13.00
N GLN A 286 17.10 -0.57 12.44
CA GLN A 286 18.37 -0.13 13.04
C GLN A 286 18.64 1.37 12.87
N ILE A 287 17.97 2.04 11.94
CA ILE A 287 18.15 3.48 11.68
C ILE A 287 17.35 4.30 12.68
N LYS A 288 18.03 5.18 13.41
CA LYS A 288 17.40 6.21 14.25
C LYS A 288 17.29 7.54 13.51
N ILE A 289 16.08 8.03 13.27
CA ILE A 289 15.85 9.28 12.54
C ILE A 289 15.62 10.43 13.52
N LEU A 290 16.38 11.51 13.36
CA LEU A 290 16.17 12.78 14.05
C LEU A 290 15.08 13.57 13.32
N ARG A 291 13.91 13.72 13.93
CA ARG A 291 12.81 14.45 13.31
C ARG A 291 13.08 15.95 13.28
N GLN A 292 12.97 16.56 12.11
CA GLN A 292 12.93 18.01 12.00
C GLN A 292 11.51 18.46 12.36
N GLN A 293 11.36 19.23 13.44
CA GLN A 293 10.07 19.81 13.79
C GLN A 293 9.70 20.86 12.74
N SER A 294 8.53 20.72 12.11
CA SER A 294 7.99 21.76 11.25
C SER A 294 7.46 22.90 12.13
N LYS A 295 7.82 24.15 11.82
CA LYS A 295 7.44 25.35 12.60
C LYS A 295 5.91 25.58 12.72
N HIS A 296 5.08 24.82 12.01
CA HIS A 296 3.62 24.93 12.02
C HIS A 296 2.90 24.09 13.10
N GLN A 297 3.64 23.36 13.94
CA GLN A 297 3.05 22.39 14.89
C GLN A 297 2.35 22.99 16.13
N THR A 298 2.50 24.28 16.44
CA THR A 298 2.14 24.79 17.78
C THR A 298 0.73 25.35 17.97
N GLN A 299 -0.09 25.54 16.93
CA GLN A 299 -1.39 26.21 17.09
C GLN A 299 -2.61 25.43 16.57
N PHE A 300 -2.41 24.42 15.71
CA PHE A 300 -3.50 23.67 15.07
C PHE A 300 -3.91 22.37 15.78
N SER A 301 -3.06 21.83 16.67
CA SER A 301 -3.19 20.46 17.19
C SER A 301 -4.32 20.26 18.18
N VAL A 302 -4.56 21.22 19.09
CA VAL A 302 -5.54 21.04 20.18
C VAL A 302 -6.98 21.14 19.65
N GLN A 303 -7.27 22.17 18.84
CA GLN A 303 -8.63 22.40 18.32
C GLN A 303 -9.06 21.32 17.31
N GLN A 304 -8.14 20.83 16.47
CA GLN A 304 -8.42 19.68 15.61
C GLN A 304 -8.44 18.36 16.37
N GLN A 305 -7.66 18.15 17.45
CA GLN A 305 -7.80 16.96 18.27
C GLN A 305 -9.19 16.87 18.91
N PHE A 306 -9.71 17.99 19.44
CA PHE A 306 -11.08 18.05 19.94
C PHE A 306 -12.08 17.78 18.82
N GLN A 307 -11.96 18.41 17.64
CA GLN A 307 -12.85 18.15 16.52
C GLN A 307 -12.78 16.70 15.99
N THR A 308 -11.59 16.10 15.97
CA THR A 308 -11.40 14.71 15.50
C THR A 308 -11.92 13.71 16.52
N GLN A 309 -11.73 13.95 17.82
CA GLN A 309 -12.34 13.13 18.87
C GLN A 309 -13.86 13.26 18.87
N SER A 310 -14.39 14.49 18.71
CA SER A 310 -15.82 14.71 18.55
C SER A 310 -16.38 14.04 17.28
N GLN A 311 -15.65 14.05 16.16
CA GLN A 311 -16.06 13.36 14.93
C GLN A 311 -15.96 11.84 15.03
N LEU A 312 -14.94 11.30 15.70
CA LEU A 312 -14.83 9.86 15.95
C LEU A 312 -15.93 9.38 16.90
N GLN A 313 -16.24 10.15 17.95
CA GLN A 313 -17.38 9.90 18.83
C GLN A 313 -18.72 10.05 18.10
N LEU A 314 -18.87 11.04 17.21
CA LEU A 314 -20.04 11.16 16.34
C LEU A 314 -20.15 10.00 15.37
N ASN A 315 -19.05 9.49 14.83
CA ASN A 315 -19.05 8.34 13.93
C ASN A 315 -19.30 7.03 14.68
N GLU A 316 -18.81 6.86 15.91
CA GLU A 316 -19.15 5.74 16.78
C GLU A 316 -20.63 5.80 17.21
N PHE A 317 -21.13 6.98 17.56
CA PHE A 317 -22.54 7.21 17.87
C PHE A 317 -23.43 6.98 16.64
N ASN A 318 -22.99 7.45 15.47
CA ASN A 318 -23.63 7.18 14.18
C ASN A 318 -23.53 5.71 13.81
N SER A 319 -22.46 4.98 14.16
CA SER A 319 -22.34 3.53 13.95
C SER A 319 -23.30 2.73 14.84
N MET A 320 -23.54 3.19 16.08
CA MET A 320 -24.54 2.60 16.98
C MET A 320 -25.99 2.93 16.57
N THR A 321 -26.23 4.11 15.98
CA THR A 321 -27.55 4.46 15.41
C THR A 321 -27.78 3.87 14.01
N THR A 322 -26.73 3.63 13.21
CA THR A 322 -26.83 2.99 11.88
C THR A 322 -27.02 1.48 11.92
N GLN A 323 -26.71 0.82 13.03
CA GLN A 323 -27.21 -0.55 13.26
C GLN A 323 -28.75 -0.61 13.37
N SER A 324 -29.40 0.53 13.65
CA SER A 324 -30.86 0.62 13.74
C SER A 324 -31.50 1.27 12.50
N GLN A 325 -30.80 2.14 11.75
CA GLN A 325 -31.34 2.77 10.54
C GLN A 325 -30.20 3.05 9.53
N THR A 326 -30.35 2.54 8.29
CA THR A 326 -29.51 2.76 7.09
C THR A 326 -28.29 1.86 6.88
N LEU A 327 -28.55 0.65 6.38
CA LEU A 327 -27.82 0.16 5.20
C LEU A 327 -27.96 1.23 4.10
N GLU A 328 -26.88 1.85 3.65
CA GLU A 328 -26.84 2.41 2.29
C GLU A 328 -26.78 1.24 1.30
N MET A 329 -27.92 0.55 1.20
CA MET A 329 -28.30 -0.18 0.01
C MET A 329 -28.33 0.80 -1.15
N ILE A 330 -27.73 0.41 -2.27
CA ILE A 330 -28.10 0.89 -3.61
C ILE A 330 -29.64 1.08 -3.63
N PRO A 331 -30.18 2.22 -4.12
CA PRO A 331 -31.61 2.52 -4.00
C PRO A 331 -32.44 1.28 -4.34
N ILE A 332 -33.39 0.89 -3.48
CA ILE A 332 -34.27 -0.27 -3.73
C ILE A 332 -34.88 -0.18 -5.15
N GLN A 333 -35.15 1.04 -5.63
CA GLN A 333 -35.57 1.31 -7.00
C GLN A 333 -34.58 0.84 -8.09
N PHE A 334 -33.27 0.96 -7.89
CA PHE A 334 -32.27 0.48 -8.84
C PHE A 334 -32.22 -1.06 -8.89
N HIS A 335 -32.29 -1.72 -7.73
CA HIS A 335 -32.39 -3.18 -7.68
C HIS A 335 -33.72 -3.69 -8.24
N LEU A 336 -34.84 -3.01 -7.92
CA LEU A 336 -36.15 -3.32 -8.50
C LEU A 336 -36.13 -3.16 -10.01
N GLN A 337 -35.56 -2.08 -10.55
CA GLN A 337 -35.46 -1.84 -11.98
C GLN A 337 -34.63 -2.93 -12.68
N LYS A 338 -33.53 -3.36 -12.08
CA LYS A 338 -32.68 -4.43 -12.62
C LYS A 338 -33.33 -5.81 -12.52
N ILE A 339 -34.12 -6.06 -11.47
CA ILE A 339 -34.95 -7.27 -11.35
C ILE A 339 -36.03 -7.26 -12.42
N GLN A 340 -36.71 -6.13 -12.65
CA GLN A 340 -37.75 -5.97 -13.66
C GLN A 340 -37.22 -6.20 -15.09
N GLU A 341 -36.06 -5.62 -15.43
CA GLU A 341 -35.39 -5.88 -16.72
C GLU A 341 -35.05 -7.37 -16.92
N LEU A 342 -34.63 -8.06 -15.85
CA LEU A 342 -34.36 -9.49 -15.91
C LEU A 342 -35.66 -10.28 -16.06
N THR A 343 -36.72 -9.94 -15.33
CA THR A 343 -38.03 -10.59 -15.43
C THR A 343 -38.60 -10.48 -16.84
N ASP A 344 -38.59 -9.29 -17.45
CA ASP A 344 -39.08 -9.07 -18.83
C ASP A 344 -38.29 -9.91 -19.86
N LYS A 345 -36.98 -10.02 -19.64
CA LYS A 345 -36.10 -10.84 -20.49
C LYS A 345 -36.43 -12.33 -20.38
N TYR A 346 -36.69 -12.83 -19.16
CA TYR A 346 -37.08 -14.23 -18.96
C TYR A 346 -38.47 -14.52 -19.51
N GLU A 347 -39.45 -13.63 -19.36
CA GLU A 347 -40.79 -13.79 -19.94
C GLU A 347 -40.73 -13.85 -21.47
N SER A 348 -39.91 -13.01 -22.10
CA SER A 348 -39.68 -13.04 -23.55
C SER A 348 -39.10 -14.37 -24.03
N ILE A 349 -38.15 -14.94 -23.26
CA ILE A 349 -37.57 -16.26 -23.56
C ILE A 349 -38.60 -17.37 -23.39
N ILE A 350 -39.39 -17.33 -22.31
CA ILE A 350 -40.45 -18.31 -22.05
C ILE A 350 -41.47 -18.30 -23.19
N HIS A 351 -41.91 -17.10 -23.61
CA HIS A 351 -42.85 -16.95 -24.72
C HIS A 351 -42.30 -17.53 -26.03
N TYR A 352 -41.03 -17.23 -26.34
CA TYR A 352 -40.34 -17.81 -27.50
C TYR A 352 -40.29 -19.34 -27.47
N LEU A 353 -39.98 -19.93 -26.31
CA LEU A 353 -39.92 -21.37 -26.14
C LEU A 353 -41.32 -22.01 -26.26
N GLN A 354 -42.35 -21.39 -25.70
CA GLN A 354 -43.74 -21.85 -25.84
C GLN A 354 -44.19 -21.86 -27.30
N GLN A 355 -43.91 -20.80 -28.07
CA GLN A 355 -44.20 -20.77 -29.51
C GLN A 355 -43.47 -21.88 -30.28
N LYS A 356 -42.20 -22.13 -29.94
CA LYS A 356 -41.44 -23.24 -30.53
C LYS A 356 -42.07 -24.59 -30.19
N ILE A 357 -42.47 -24.83 -28.95
CA ILE A 357 -43.12 -26.06 -28.52
C ILE A 357 -44.44 -26.28 -29.28
N ILE A 358 -45.27 -25.24 -29.44
CA ILE A 358 -46.52 -25.32 -30.21
C ILE A 358 -46.24 -25.68 -31.68
N LYS A 359 -45.22 -25.06 -32.27
CA LYS A 359 -44.81 -25.34 -33.66
C LYS A 359 -44.27 -26.77 -33.83
N TYR A 360 -43.67 -27.35 -32.80
CA TYR A 360 -43.22 -28.74 -32.77
C TYR A 360 -44.36 -29.74 -32.50
N LYS A 361 -45.42 -29.35 -31.77
CA LYS A 361 -46.61 -30.20 -31.54
C LYS A 361 -47.57 -30.25 -32.73
N ASN A 362 -47.52 -29.26 -33.62
CA ASN A 362 -48.34 -29.17 -34.83
C ASN A 362 -47.61 -29.65 -36.10
N ARG A 363 -46.46 -30.32 -35.94
CA ARG A 363 -45.77 -31.13 -36.94
C ARG A 363 -45.84 -32.58 -36.48
#